data_AF-A0A9D7LZS3-F1
#
_entry.id   AF-A0A9D7LZS3-F1
#
_cell.length_a   1.000
_cell.length_b   1.000
_cell.length_c   1.000
_cell.angle_alpha   90.00
_cell.angle_beta   90.00
_cell.angle_gamma   90.00
#
_symmetry.space_group_name_H-M   'P 1'
#
loop_
_entity.id
_entity.type
_entity.pdbx_description
1 polymer ?
#
loop_
_entity_poly.entity_id
_entity_poly.type
_entity_poly.pdbx_seq_one_letter_code
_entity_poly.pdbx_strand_id
1 'polypeptide(L)'
;MNQSFTDIRIQNFKSIKDIELKCKRIKILIGRPNVVESNIIEAISLFGAPYDLFHDPGNDYNYKAFKNILRYKQISHLFYFQNINEQIEIESNLGSVLLNSINAFGSQRFNAICGQKSSDVFELKDTVIDPLSMNKLREKFFNEYKETSTMQPWGVTIMPSGQFGQPQFQIDNFDSIVKRYIFDKKNLFEFLKQPAIRYFLFPPFGENLTFILNNNHELIDEFGEILYSYGLEVVIDEFTNSVKIQRKIGRKINELPFDLIADTLQRLIFFNAAIQSNKKAVLLFEEPESHSFPPYVAALAQKITHDPHNQYFVATHSPYLLSELLENNSYDDVNLFYCDYVDHKTTVRALEEREISKVLNYGIDVFFNLDDFSNV
;
A
#
# COMPACT_ATOMS: atom_id res chain seq x y z
N MET A 1 6.77 -14.67 -15.75
CA MET A 1 7.79 -13.76 -15.17
C MET A 1 7.35 -13.39 -13.77
N ASN A 2 8.29 -13.39 -12.80
CA ASN A 2 8.02 -12.98 -11.42
C ASN A 2 7.82 -11.46 -11.41
N GLN A 3 6.64 -10.99 -10.98
CA GLN A 3 6.29 -9.57 -10.92
C GLN A 3 6.47 -9.08 -9.48
N SER A 4 7.74 -8.96 -9.09
CA SER A 4 8.14 -8.58 -7.73
C SER A 4 9.34 -7.66 -7.79
N PHE A 5 9.44 -6.77 -6.80
CA PHE A 5 10.63 -5.96 -6.61
C PHE A 5 11.79 -6.86 -6.19
N THR A 6 12.92 -6.74 -6.88
CA THR A 6 14.21 -7.32 -6.47
C THR A 6 15.04 -6.31 -5.71
N ASP A 7 14.90 -5.04 -6.07
CA ASP A 7 15.58 -3.91 -5.48
C ASP A 7 14.72 -2.66 -5.64
N ILE A 8 14.82 -1.75 -4.66
CA ILE A 8 14.20 -0.44 -4.69
C ILE A 8 15.20 0.58 -4.16
N ARG A 9 15.40 1.68 -4.89
CA ARG A 9 16.14 2.85 -4.42
C ARG A 9 15.18 4.03 -4.24
N ILE A 10 15.26 4.73 -3.12
CA ILE A 10 14.44 5.92 -2.84
C ILE A 10 15.37 7.10 -2.54
N GLN A 11 15.20 8.19 -3.28
CA GLN A 11 16.02 9.39 -3.15
C GLN A 11 15.18 10.63 -2.92
N ASN A 12 15.69 11.51 -2.06
CA ASN A 12 15.14 12.84 -1.73
C ASN A 12 13.66 12.87 -1.28
N PHE A 13 13.13 11.77 -0.73
CA PHE A 13 11.74 11.68 -0.27
C PHE A 13 11.61 11.91 1.25
N LYS A 14 11.05 13.03 1.66
CA LYS A 14 10.81 13.43 3.06
C LYS A 14 12.08 13.38 3.93
N SER A 15 12.21 12.39 4.81
CA SER A 15 13.42 12.19 5.62
C SER A 15 14.47 11.33 4.92
N ILE A 16 14.13 10.70 3.79
CA ILE A 16 15.02 9.81 3.04
C ILE A 16 15.87 10.67 2.11
N LYS A 17 17.19 10.66 2.31
CA LYS A 17 18.13 11.26 1.35
C LYS A 17 18.46 10.29 0.21
N ASP A 18 18.90 9.08 0.55
CA ASP A 18 19.19 7.99 -0.38
C ASP A 18 19.22 6.67 0.39
N ILE A 19 18.39 5.69 0.01
CA ILE A 19 18.41 4.33 0.54
C ILE A 19 18.24 3.32 -0.60
N GLU A 20 18.81 2.13 -0.42
CA GLU A 20 18.62 0.99 -1.33
C GLU A 20 18.17 -0.24 -0.52
N LEU A 21 17.11 -0.90 -0.98
CA LEU A 21 16.50 -2.06 -0.34
C LEU A 21 16.55 -3.25 -1.28
N LYS A 22 17.25 -4.33 -0.90
CA LYS A 22 17.14 -5.62 -1.59
C LYS A 22 15.90 -6.36 -1.10
N CYS A 23 15.07 -6.83 -2.03
CA CYS A 23 13.72 -7.27 -1.74
C CYS A 23 13.54 -8.77 -1.95
N LYS A 24 13.16 -9.46 -0.86
CA LYS A 24 12.61 -10.82 -0.83
C LYS A 24 11.08 -10.79 -0.89
N ARG A 25 10.42 -11.94 -0.68
CA ARG A 25 8.95 -12.03 -0.71
C ARG A 25 8.33 -11.18 0.40
N ILE A 26 8.81 -11.28 1.63
CA ILE A 26 8.29 -10.53 2.77
C ILE A 26 9.35 -9.56 3.26
N LYS A 27 9.01 -8.26 3.33
CA LYS A 27 9.86 -7.20 3.89
C LYS A 27 9.16 -6.68 5.12
N ILE A 28 9.82 -6.79 6.26
CA ILE A 28 9.31 -6.31 7.54
C ILE A 28 10.14 -5.10 7.93
N LEU A 29 9.48 -3.96 8.17
CA LEU A 29 10.10 -2.72 8.61
C LEU A 29 9.84 -2.56 10.10
N ILE A 30 10.90 -2.49 10.90
CA ILE A 30 10.84 -2.23 12.35
C ILE A 30 11.76 -1.05 12.68
N GLY A 31 11.42 -0.31 13.73
CA GLY A 31 12.16 0.86 14.13
C GLY A 31 11.50 1.58 15.29
N ARG A 32 12.12 2.68 15.74
CA ARG A 32 11.52 3.51 16.78
C ARG A 32 10.28 4.21 16.21
N PRO A 33 9.20 4.35 17.00
CA PRO A 33 8.00 5.04 16.54
C PRO A 33 8.37 6.46 16.07
N ASN A 34 8.07 6.73 14.81
CA ASN A 34 7.90 8.03 14.15
C ASN A 34 8.49 8.01 12.74
N VAL A 35 7.59 8.01 11.76
CA VAL A 35 7.74 8.54 10.38
C VAL A 35 8.67 7.76 9.45
N VAL A 36 9.69 7.04 9.93
CA VAL A 36 10.70 6.41 9.08
C VAL A 36 10.12 5.29 8.20
N GLU A 37 9.48 4.30 8.81
CA GLU A 37 8.88 3.14 8.13
C GLU A 37 7.73 3.58 7.23
N SER A 38 6.89 4.47 7.76
CA SER A 38 5.81 5.09 6.99
C SER A 38 6.33 5.79 5.74
N ASN A 39 7.46 6.49 5.80
CA ASN A 39 8.01 7.20 4.64
C ASN A 39 8.47 6.25 3.53
N ILE A 40 8.98 5.07 3.90
CA ILE A 40 9.32 4.02 2.93
C ILE A 40 8.05 3.48 2.27
N ILE A 41 7.02 3.13 3.05
CA ILE A 41 5.73 2.67 2.53
C ILE A 41 5.07 3.73 1.65
N GLU A 42 5.09 5.00 2.06
CA GLU A 42 4.57 6.14 1.32
C GLU A 42 5.28 6.31 -0.02
N ALA A 43 6.62 6.25 -0.04
CA ALA A 43 7.41 6.32 -1.27
C ALA A 43 7.02 5.19 -2.23
N ILE A 44 7.02 3.94 -1.77
CA ILE A 44 6.69 2.77 -2.61
C ILE A 44 5.24 2.85 -3.11
N SER A 45 4.32 3.40 -2.30
CA SER A 45 2.91 3.53 -2.70
C SER A 45 2.70 4.41 -3.93
N LEU A 46 3.68 5.24 -4.30
CA LEU A 46 3.60 6.03 -5.52
C LEU A 46 3.52 5.17 -6.79
N PHE A 47 4.09 3.96 -6.83
CA PHE A 47 3.88 3.07 -7.99
C PHE A 47 2.40 2.71 -8.24
N GLY A 48 1.56 2.77 -7.20
CA GLY A 48 0.12 2.58 -7.24
C GLY A 48 -0.68 3.87 -7.08
N ALA A 49 -0.05 5.05 -7.19
CA ALA A 49 -0.68 6.32 -6.84
C ALA A 49 -2.02 6.62 -7.51
N PRO A 50 -2.26 6.21 -8.78
CA PRO A 50 -3.54 6.44 -9.42
C PRO A 50 -4.73 5.79 -8.73
N TYR A 51 -4.56 4.74 -7.91
CA TYR A 51 -5.66 4.18 -7.11
C TYR A 51 -6.30 5.24 -6.20
N ASP A 52 -5.49 6.12 -5.59
CA ASP A 52 -5.99 7.25 -4.80
C ASP A 52 -6.82 8.21 -5.66
N LEU A 53 -6.40 8.47 -6.90
CA LEU A 53 -7.05 9.44 -7.78
C LEU A 53 -8.44 8.99 -8.27
N PHE A 54 -8.83 7.71 -8.12
CA PHE A 54 -10.20 7.25 -8.38
C PHE A 54 -11.22 7.75 -7.34
N HIS A 55 -10.78 8.17 -6.16
CA HIS A 55 -11.68 8.57 -5.06
C HIS A 55 -12.29 9.95 -5.31
N ASP A 56 -11.72 10.72 -6.23
CA ASP A 56 -12.36 11.90 -6.79
C ASP A 56 -12.03 12.04 -8.28
N PRO A 57 -12.93 11.58 -9.18
CA PRO A 57 -12.81 11.80 -10.62
C PRO A 57 -13.15 13.26 -11.03
N GLY A 58 -12.80 14.22 -10.16
CA GLY A 58 -12.93 15.66 -10.33
C GLY A 58 -14.34 16.23 -10.13
N ASN A 59 -15.05 15.71 -9.12
CA ASN A 59 -16.26 16.33 -8.58
C ASN A 59 -15.99 17.15 -7.30
N ASP A 60 -14.82 16.99 -6.66
CA ASP A 60 -14.38 17.80 -5.52
C ASP A 60 -13.14 18.64 -5.84
N TYR A 61 -13.33 19.93 -6.11
CA TYR A 61 -12.23 20.88 -6.33
C TYR A 61 -11.26 21.01 -5.14
N ASN A 62 -11.58 20.44 -3.97
CA ASN A 62 -10.71 20.40 -2.80
C ASN A 62 -9.91 19.10 -2.69
N TYR A 63 -10.12 18.13 -3.58
CA TYR A 63 -9.35 16.90 -3.57
C TYR A 63 -7.88 17.18 -3.89
N LYS A 64 -7.02 16.53 -3.11
CA LYS A 64 -5.56 16.68 -3.20
C LYS A 64 -4.98 15.35 -3.66
N ALA A 65 -4.10 15.40 -4.66
CA ALA A 65 -3.49 14.22 -5.25
C ALA A 65 -2.80 13.37 -4.17
N PHE A 66 -3.07 12.09 -4.13
CA PHE A 66 -2.39 11.14 -3.23
C PHE A 66 -2.66 11.38 -1.75
N LYS A 67 -3.70 12.15 -1.37
CA LYS A 67 -3.94 12.53 0.03
C LYS A 67 -4.22 11.33 0.95
N ASN A 68 -4.80 10.25 0.42
CA ASN A 68 -5.14 9.08 1.22
C ASN A 68 -3.93 8.17 1.40
N ILE A 69 -2.95 8.24 0.49
CA ILE A 69 -1.74 7.43 0.53
C ILE A 69 -0.49 8.22 0.95
N LEU A 70 -0.48 9.55 0.96
CA LEU A 70 0.68 10.37 1.35
C LEU A 70 0.28 11.40 2.41
N ARG A 71 1.09 11.51 3.46
CA ARG A 71 0.92 12.52 4.51
C ARG A 71 1.66 13.80 4.15
N TYR A 72 0.93 14.83 3.74
CA TYR A 72 1.51 16.14 3.43
C TYR A 72 0.49 17.29 3.57
N LYS A 73 0.99 18.53 3.65
CA LYS A 73 0.14 19.76 3.58
C LYS A 73 0.38 20.55 2.30
N GLN A 74 1.63 20.58 1.85
CA GLN A 74 2.10 21.12 0.57
C GLN A 74 2.97 20.04 -0.10
N ILE A 75 3.00 20.02 -1.44
CA ILE A 75 3.80 19.04 -2.19
C ILE A 75 5.29 19.16 -1.87
N SER A 76 5.79 20.37 -1.56
CA SER A 76 7.17 20.57 -1.11
C SER A 76 7.53 19.76 0.14
N HIS A 77 6.57 19.40 1.00
CA HIS A 77 6.83 18.57 2.19
C HIS A 77 7.25 17.14 1.86
N LEU A 78 7.01 16.68 0.62
CA LEU A 78 7.46 15.37 0.15
C LEU A 78 8.95 15.38 -0.20
N PHE A 79 9.56 16.54 -0.41
CA PHE A 79 10.96 16.67 -0.79
C PHE A 79 11.86 16.69 0.44
N TYR A 80 13.07 16.14 0.32
CA TYR A 80 14.05 16.15 1.40
C TYR A 80 14.40 17.58 1.82
N PHE A 81 14.13 17.90 3.10
CA PHE A 81 14.14 19.27 3.63
C PHE A 81 13.39 20.32 2.80
N GLN A 82 12.34 19.89 2.08
CA GLN A 82 11.58 20.73 1.17
C GLN A 82 12.42 21.33 0.04
N ASN A 83 13.58 20.73 -0.28
CA ASN A 83 14.45 21.17 -1.35
C ASN A 83 13.90 20.72 -2.72
N ILE A 84 12.99 21.52 -3.26
CA ILE A 84 12.35 21.31 -4.56
C ILE A 84 13.30 21.31 -5.77
N ASN A 85 14.56 21.71 -5.59
CA ASN A 85 15.58 21.67 -6.64
C ASN A 85 16.18 20.27 -6.81
N GLU A 86 16.08 19.42 -5.79
CA GLU A 86 16.46 18.02 -5.84
C GLU A 86 15.19 17.18 -6.03
N GLN A 87 15.00 16.64 -7.23
CA GLN A 87 13.86 15.79 -7.53
C GLN A 87 13.86 14.51 -6.68
N ILE A 88 12.67 13.99 -6.43
CA ILE A 88 12.48 12.66 -5.83
C ILE A 88 12.54 11.64 -6.94
N GLU A 89 13.33 10.59 -6.71
CA GLU A 89 13.48 9.46 -7.62
C GLU A 89 13.26 8.18 -6.83
N ILE A 90 12.37 7.32 -7.34
CA ILE A 90 12.14 5.99 -6.78
C ILE A 90 12.32 4.99 -7.90
N GLU A 91 13.41 4.24 -7.85
CA GLU A 91 13.81 3.32 -8.91
C GLU A 91 13.69 1.87 -8.45
N SER A 92 13.31 0.99 -9.38
CA SER A 92 13.26 -0.44 -9.16
C SER A 92 13.39 -1.20 -10.47
N ASN A 93 13.50 -2.52 -10.39
CA ASN A 93 13.43 -3.41 -11.55
C ASN A 93 12.07 -3.40 -12.28
N LEU A 94 10.99 -2.95 -11.63
CA LEU A 94 9.64 -2.94 -12.21
C LEU A 94 9.27 -1.60 -12.84
N GLY A 95 9.86 -0.50 -12.37
CA GLY A 95 9.53 0.84 -12.83
C GLY A 95 10.30 1.93 -12.10
N SER A 96 10.09 3.16 -12.53
CA SER A 96 10.66 4.38 -11.94
C SER A 96 9.56 5.42 -11.70
N VAL A 97 9.64 6.11 -10.57
CA VAL A 97 8.81 7.28 -10.23
C VAL A 97 9.68 8.52 -10.09
N LEU A 98 9.22 9.61 -10.68
CA LEU A 98 9.82 10.94 -10.61
C LEU A 98 8.81 11.94 -10.02
N LEU A 99 9.22 12.69 -8.99
CA LEU A 99 8.52 13.89 -8.53
C LEU A 99 9.46 15.10 -8.59
N ASN A 100 9.16 16.09 -9.43
CA ASN A 100 10.02 17.26 -9.61
C ASN A 100 9.20 18.55 -9.71
N SER A 101 9.84 19.69 -9.40
CA SER A 101 9.21 21.00 -9.56
C SER A 101 9.41 21.52 -11.00
N ILE A 102 8.36 22.11 -11.55
CA ILE A 102 8.39 22.81 -12.83
C ILE A 102 7.80 24.21 -12.70
N ASN A 103 8.17 25.11 -13.61
CA ASN A 103 7.49 26.38 -13.79
C ASN A 103 6.54 26.28 -14.99
N ALA A 104 5.24 26.27 -14.73
CA ALA A 104 4.22 26.21 -15.76
C ALA A 104 3.32 27.44 -15.67
N PHE A 105 3.17 28.15 -16.79
CA PHE A 105 2.34 29.35 -16.89
C PHE A 105 2.69 30.44 -15.86
N GLY A 106 3.97 30.58 -15.51
CA GLY A 106 4.44 31.56 -14.52
C GLY A 106 4.15 31.19 -13.06
N SER A 107 3.74 29.95 -12.81
CA SER A 107 3.43 29.44 -11.48
C SER A 107 4.20 28.15 -11.19
N GLN A 108 4.61 27.98 -9.94
CA GLN A 108 5.21 26.73 -9.50
C GLN A 108 4.17 25.60 -9.57
N ARG A 109 4.59 24.49 -10.15
CA ARG A 109 3.87 23.22 -10.21
C ARG A 109 4.83 22.08 -9.90
N PHE A 110 4.26 20.90 -9.75
CA PHE A 110 5.00 19.66 -9.53
C PHE A 110 4.51 18.58 -10.48
N ASN A 111 5.42 17.90 -11.15
CA ASN A 111 5.08 16.70 -11.90
C ASN A 111 5.25 15.48 -10.99
N ALA A 112 4.32 14.55 -11.07
CA ALA A 112 4.44 13.18 -10.56
C ALA A 112 4.28 12.24 -11.74
N ILE A 113 5.28 11.41 -12.02
CA ILE A 113 5.34 10.57 -13.22
C ILE A 113 5.84 9.19 -12.83
N CYS A 114 5.21 8.15 -13.34
CA CYS A 114 5.67 6.78 -13.23
C CYS A 114 5.76 6.15 -14.62
N GLY A 115 6.80 5.37 -14.84
CA GLY A 115 7.03 4.67 -16.10
C GLY A 115 7.95 3.47 -15.91
N GLN A 116 8.24 2.78 -17.01
CA GLN A 116 9.02 1.54 -16.96
C GLN A 116 10.50 1.78 -16.62
N LYS A 117 11.10 2.82 -17.20
CA LYS A 117 12.50 3.20 -16.99
C LYS A 117 12.60 4.64 -16.54
N SER A 118 13.65 4.92 -15.77
CA SER A 118 14.00 6.29 -15.38
C SER A 118 14.18 7.18 -16.60
N SER A 119 14.85 6.72 -17.66
CA SER A 119 15.00 7.49 -18.90
C SER A 119 13.68 8.01 -19.47
N ASP A 120 12.62 7.20 -19.41
CA ASP A 120 11.32 7.52 -20.02
C ASP A 120 10.57 8.58 -19.20
N VAL A 121 10.64 8.49 -17.87
CA VAL A 121 10.03 9.51 -16.99
C VAL A 121 10.82 10.81 -17.02
N PHE A 122 12.14 10.74 -17.14
CA PHE A 122 13.02 11.90 -17.21
C PHE A 122 12.84 12.73 -18.50
N GLU A 123 12.47 12.10 -19.62
CA GLU A 123 12.12 12.80 -20.87
C GLU A 123 10.98 13.82 -20.67
N LEU A 124 10.12 13.60 -19.68
CA LEU A 124 8.95 14.44 -19.37
C LEU A 124 9.19 15.43 -18.24
N LYS A 125 10.37 15.46 -17.62
CA LYS A 125 10.62 16.23 -16.38
C LYS A 125 10.28 17.73 -16.52
N ASP A 126 10.56 18.33 -17.68
CA ASP A 126 10.34 19.77 -17.92
C ASP A 126 9.04 20.05 -18.69
N THR A 127 8.21 19.02 -18.90
CA THR A 127 6.97 19.10 -19.68
C THR A 127 5.77 19.09 -18.73
N VAL A 128 4.77 19.94 -18.99
CA VAL A 128 3.48 19.84 -18.30
C VAL A 128 2.84 18.52 -18.71
N ILE A 129 2.43 17.72 -17.72
CA ILE A 129 1.77 16.45 -17.98
C ILE A 129 0.34 16.75 -18.45
N ASP A 130 0.18 16.64 -19.75
CA ASP A 130 -1.05 16.75 -20.54
C ASP A 130 -1.39 15.38 -21.20
N PRO A 131 -2.61 15.18 -21.76
CA PRO A 131 -2.94 13.93 -22.45
C PRO A 131 -1.98 13.58 -23.61
N LEU A 132 -1.39 14.60 -24.26
CA LEU A 132 -0.46 14.40 -25.37
C LEU A 132 0.87 13.81 -24.91
N SER A 133 1.46 14.38 -23.85
CA SER A 133 2.68 13.88 -23.21
C SER A 133 2.51 12.47 -22.66
N MET A 134 1.36 12.19 -22.03
CA MET A 134 1.04 10.86 -21.51
C MET A 134 0.81 9.83 -22.62
N ASN A 135 0.20 10.22 -23.75
CA ASN A 135 0.05 9.31 -24.88
C ASN A 135 1.40 8.89 -25.45
N LYS A 136 2.38 9.79 -25.53
CA LYS A 136 3.76 9.42 -25.94
C LYS A 136 4.38 8.38 -25.01
N LEU A 137 4.29 8.58 -23.70
CA LEU A 137 4.82 7.64 -22.71
C LEU A 137 4.12 6.28 -22.78
N ARG A 138 2.79 6.29 -23.00
CA ARG A 138 1.98 5.08 -23.16
C ARG A 138 2.27 4.32 -24.44
N GLU A 139 2.40 5.02 -25.57
CA GLU A 139 2.76 4.41 -26.84
C GLU A 139 4.12 3.73 -26.73
N LYS A 140 5.11 4.40 -26.12
CA LYS A 140 6.42 3.81 -25.83
C LYS A 140 6.28 2.54 -24.97
N PHE A 141 5.49 2.60 -23.89
CA PHE A 141 5.22 1.44 -23.05
C PHE A 141 4.55 0.28 -23.80
N PHE A 142 3.51 0.56 -24.59
CA PHE A 142 2.78 -0.48 -25.30
C PHE A 142 3.60 -1.13 -26.42
N ASN A 143 4.49 -0.36 -27.06
CA ASN A 143 5.33 -0.85 -28.14
C ASN A 143 6.58 -1.58 -27.63
N GLU A 144 7.18 -1.14 -26.52
CA GLU A 144 8.48 -1.66 -26.06
C GLU A 144 8.37 -2.60 -24.85
N TYR A 145 7.37 -2.45 -23.98
CA TYR A 145 7.36 -3.05 -22.64
C TYR A 145 6.14 -3.91 -22.30
N LYS A 146 5.01 -3.77 -23.01
CA LYS A 146 3.73 -4.43 -22.65
C LYS A 146 3.83 -5.93 -22.39
N GLU A 147 4.65 -6.64 -23.15
CA GLU A 147 4.79 -8.10 -23.02
C GLU A 147 5.62 -8.51 -21.80
N THR A 148 6.45 -7.60 -21.28
CA THR A 148 7.44 -7.90 -20.23
C THR A 148 7.19 -7.16 -18.92
N SER A 149 6.34 -6.12 -18.92
CA SER A 149 6.05 -5.31 -17.75
C SER A 149 4.55 -5.15 -17.47
N THR A 150 4.24 -5.03 -16.18
CA THR A 150 2.92 -4.68 -15.65
C THR A 150 2.86 -3.30 -15.02
N MET A 151 3.96 -2.55 -14.96
CA MET A 151 3.95 -1.20 -14.41
C MET A 151 3.39 -0.22 -15.43
N GLN A 152 2.07 -0.01 -15.40
CA GLN A 152 1.41 0.92 -16.31
C GLN A 152 1.86 2.36 -16.05
N PRO A 153 2.27 3.11 -17.09
CA PRO A 153 2.70 4.49 -16.91
C PRO A 153 1.52 5.39 -16.55
N TRP A 154 1.77 6.30 -15.61
CA TRP A 154 0.83 7.34 -15.20
C TRP A 154 1.58 8.64 -14.94
N GLY A 155 0.88 9.76 -15.00
CA GLY A 155 1.47 11.04 -14.67
C GLY A 155 0.43 12.13 -14.47
N VAL A 156 0.79 13.14 -13.68
CA VAL A 156 -0.04 14.30 -13.39
C VAL A 156 0.81 15.51 -13.02
N THR A 157 0.38 16.71 -13.43
CA THR A 157 0.92 17.97 -12.94
C THR A 157 0.00 18.55 -11.86
N ILE A 158 0.59 18.89 -10.72
CA ILE A 158 -0.11 19.24 -9.47
C ILE A 158 0.31 20.65 -9.02
N MET A 159 -0.64 21.38 -8.42
CA MET A 159 -0.40 22.64 -7.73
C MET A 159 0.37 22.42 -6.41
N PRO A 160 1.05 23.45 -5.86
CA PRO A 160 1.75 23.32 -4.58
C PRO A 160 0.87 22.82 -3.44
N SER A 161 -0.42 23.18 -3.46
CA SER A 161 -1.43 22.77 -2.48
C SER A 161 -1.78 21.27 -2.53
N GLY A 162 -1.39 20.56 -3.59
CA GLY A 162 -1.82 19.20 -3.90
C GLY A 162 -3.03 19.12 -4.85
N GLN A 163 -3.67 20.24 -5.16
CA GLN A 163 -4.78 20.27 -6.13
C GLN A 163 -4.27 19.99 -7.55
N PHE A 164 -5.05 19.30 -8.34
CA PHE A 164 -4.76 18.99 -9.74
C PHE A 164 -6.01 19.21 -10.57
N GLY A 165 -5.84 19.36 -11.89
CA GLY A 165 -6.97 19.33 -12.82
C GLY A 165 -7.55 17.93 -12.93
N GLN A 166 -8.53 17.73 -13.81
CA GLN A 166 -9.05 16.39 -14.11
C GLN A 166 -7.89 15.43 -14.43
N PRO A 167 -7.77 14.27 -13.75
CA PRO A 167 -6.72 13.30 -14.04
C PRO A 167 -6.83 12.87 -15.49
N GLN A 168 -5.72 12.98 -16.22
CA GLN A 168 -5.72 12.91 -17.69
C GLN A 168 -5.51 11.49 -18.25
N PHE A 169 -5.52 10.50 -17.38
CA PHE A 169 -5.43 9.10 -17.74
C PHE A 169 -6.84 8.48 -17.72
N GLN A 170 -7.09 7.50 -18.60
CA GLN A 170 -8.26 6.61 -18.47
C GLN A 170 -8.09 5.76 -17.20
N ILE A 171 -8.56 6.30 -16.09
CA ILE A 171 -8.48 5.69 -14.76
C ILE A 171 -9.09 4.28 -14.82
N ASP A 172 -10.17 4.10 -15.59
CA ASP A 172 -10.94 2.86 -15.77
C ASP A 172 -10.11 1.62 -16.17
N ASN A 173 -8.97 1.81 -16.84
CA ASN A 173 -8.07 0.73 -17.30
C ASN A 173 -6.77 0.61 -16.49
N PHE A 174 -6.61 1.43 -15.45
CA PHE A 174 -5.43 1.39 -14.60
C PHE A 174 -5.44 0.17 -13.68
N ASP A 175 -4.35 -0.58 -13.69
CA ASP A 175 -4.07 -1.68 -12.77
C ASP A 175 -2.57 -1.73 -12.49
N SER A 176 -2.17 -1.29 -11.30
CA SER A 176 -0.80 -1.37 -10.81
C SER A 176 -0.65 -2.57 -9.90
N ILE A 177 0.49 -3.25 -10.01
CA ILE A 177 0.83 -4.34 -9.09
C ILE A 177 1.07 -3.83 -7.67
N VAL A 178 1.40 -2.55 -7.47
CA VAL A 178 1.65 -2.00 -6.13
C VAL A 178 0.37 -1.46 -5.53
N LYS A 179 -0.03 -2.02 -4.39
CA LYS A 179 -1.31 -1.74 -3.74
C LYS A 179 -1.09 -1.51 -2.25
N ARG A 180 -1.33 -0.28 -1.80
CA ARG A 180 -1.34 0.07 -0.39
C ARG A 180 -2.73 -0.11 0.18
N TYR A 181 -2.84 -0.80 1.31
CA TYR A 181 -4.11 -0.97 2.01
C TYR A 181 -4.09 -0.27 3.35
N ILE A 182 -5.12 0.54 3.60
CA ILE A 182 -5.31 1.31 4.82
C ILE A 182 -6.71 0.98 5.32
N PHE A 183 -6.78 0.36 6.49
CA PHE A 183 -8.07 0.08 7.11
C PHE A 183 -8.68 1.40 7.62
N ASP A 184 -9.76 1.85 6.97
CA ASP A 184 -10.60 2.95 7.44
C ASP A 184 -12.05 2.51 7.50
N LYS A 185 -12.56 2.35 8.73
CA LYS A 185 -13.93 1.92 8.99
C LYS A 185 -14.97 2.83 8.32
N LYS A 186 -14.69 4.12 8.14
CA LYS A 186 -15.64 5.05 7.52
C LYS A 186 -15.79 4.78 6.03
N ASN A 187 -14.68 4.56 5.34
CA ASN A 187 -14.66 4.41 3.87
C ASN A 187 -14.96 2.98 3.43
N LEU A 188 -14.79 1.97 4.30
CA LEU A 188 -14.95 0.55 3.97
C LEU A 188 -16.32 0.20 3.35
N PHE A 189 -17.36 1.00 3.62
CA PHE A 189 -18.72 0.83 3.10
C PHE A 189 -19.22 2.04 2.31
N GLU A 190 -18.36 3.01 2.03
CA GLU A 190 -18.71 4.06 1.09
C GLU A 190 -18.75 3.47 -0.32
N PHE A 191 -19.89 3.61 -0.99
CA PHE A 191 -20.03 3.11 -2.35
C PHE A 191 -19.17 3.99 -3.27
N LEU A 192 -18.05 3.45 -3.74
CA LEU A 192 -17.40 4.03 -4.90
C LEU A 192 -18.33 3.86 -6.10
N LYS A 193 -18.63 4.96 -6.80
CA LYS A 193 -19.10 4.89 -8.18
C LYS A 193 -17.93 4.36 -9.03
N GLN A 194 -17.67 3.06 -8.97
CA GLN A 194 -16.58 2.45 -9.71
C GLN A 194 -16.95 2.41 -11.19
N PRO A 195 -16.09 2.92 -12.09
CA PRO A 195 -16.33 2.86 -13.52
C PRO A 195 -16.12 1.44 -14.10
N ALA A 196 -15.45 0.53 -13.38
CA ALA A 196 -15.19 -0.84 -13.80
C ALA A 196 -15.22 -1.84 -12.62
N ILE A 197 -15.68 -3.08 -12.88
CA ILE A 197 -15.65 -4.19 -11.92
C ILE A 197 -14.19 -4.63 -11.69
N ARG A 198 -13.75 -4.66 -10.43
CA ARG A 198 -12.43 -5.15 -10.01
C ARG A 198 -12.58 -6.36 -9.10
N TYR A 199 -11.90 -7.46 -9.43
CA TYR A 199 -11.88 -8.72 -8.67
C TYR A 199 -10.80 -8.77 -7.58
N PHE A 200 -10.18 -7.63 -7.27
CA PHE A 200 -9.30 -7.44 -6.13
C PHE A 200 -9.86 -6.33 -5.24
N LEU A 201 -9.55 -6.38 -3.93
CA LEU A 201 -9.96 -5.35 -2.99
C LEU A 201 -9.39 -4.00 -3.41
N PHE A 202 -10.25 -3.00 -3.58
CA PHE A 202 -9.87 -1.74 -4.20
C PHE A 202 -8.98 -0.90 -3.25
N PRO A 203 -7.76 -0.50 -3.65
CA PRO A 203 -6.89 0.30 -2.79
C PRO A 203 -7.34 1.77 -2.71
N PRO A 204 -7.10 2.47 -1.59
CA PRO A 204 -6.51 1.95 -0.37
C PRO A 204 -7.53 1.43 0.66
N PHE A 205 -8.81 1.78 0.55
CA PHE A 205 -9.77 1.56 1.64
C PHE A 205 -10.71 0.36 1.45
N GLY A 206 -10.71 -0.27 0.29
CA GLY A 206 -11.44 -1.52 0.05
C GLY A 206 -12.95 -1.33 -0.11
N GLU A 207 -13.38 -0.27 -0.78
CA GLU A 207 -14.78 0.12 -0.94
C GLU A 207 -15.63 -0.90 -1.71
N ASN A 208 -14.99 -1.83 -2.42
CA ASN A 208 -15.66 -2.99 -3.04
C ASN A 208 -15.62 -4.25 -2.16
N LEU A 209 -15.38 -4.14 -0.84
CA LEU A 209 -15.28 -5.31 0.04
C LEU A 209 -16.49 -6.25 -0.08
N THR A 210 -17.71 -5.72 -0.16
CA THR A 210 -18.92 -6.56 -0.33
C THR A 210 -18.89 -7.35 -1.63
N PHE A 211 -18.44 -6.74 -2.73
CA PHE A 211 -18.24 -7.42 -4.00
C PHE A 211 -17.18 -8.53 -3.88
N ILE A 212 -16.06 -8.26 -3.21
CA ILE A 212 -14.99 -9.24 -3.03
C ILE A 212 -15.45 -10.42 -2.18
N LEU A 213 -16.17 -10.17 -1.09
CA LEU A 213 -16.74 -11.22 -0.24
C LEU A 213 -17.74 -12.09 -1.02
N ASN A 214 -18.63 -11.48 -1.80
CA ASN A 214 -19.63 -12.21 -2.58
C ASN A 214 -19.05 -13.05 -3.73
N ASN A 215 -17.86 -12.69 -4.24
CA ASN A 215 -17.23 -13.36 -5.37
C ASN A 215 -16.03 -14.24 -4.97
N ASN A 216 -15.76 -14.41 -3.68
CA ASN A 216 -14.70 -15.27 -3.18
C ASN A 216 -15.24 -16.24 -2.10
N HIS A 217 -15.53 -17.47 -2.52
CA HIS A 217 -16.09 -18.52 -1.66
C HIS A 217 -15.19 -18.86 -0.45
N GLU A 218 -13.87 -18.90 -0.63
CA GLU A 218 -12.95 -19.20 0.46
C GLU A 218 -12.97 -18.10 1.53
N LEU A 219 -12.96 -16.84 1.08
CA LEU A 219 -12.99 -15.68 1.97
C LEU A 219 -14.30 -15.57 2.75
N ILE A 220 -15.45 -15.83 2.11
CA ILE A 220 -16.74 -15.80 2.79
C ILE A 220 -16.89 -16.95 3.79
N ASP A 221 -16.40 -18.14 3.46
CA ASP A 221 -16.42 -19.30 4.37
C ASP A 221 -15.59 -19.00 5.62
N GLU A 222 -14.37 -18.46 5.46
CA GLU A 222 -13.54 -18.02 6.58
C GLU A 222 -14.21 -16.93 7.42
N PHE A 223 -14.83 -15.94 6.77
CA PHE A 223 -15.58 -14.91 7.47
C PHE A 223 -16.78 -15.48 8.23
N GLY A 224 -17.49 -16.44 7.64
CA GLY A 224 -18.59 -17.19 8.24
C GLY A 224 -18.18 -17.91 9.51
N GLU A 225 -17.07 -18.66 9.47
CA GLU A 225 -16.54 -19.40 10.63
C GLU A 225 -16.14 -18.46 11.78
N ILE A 226 -15.51 -17.32 11.45
CA ILE A 226 -15.17 -16.30 12.44
C ILE A 226 -16.44 -15.79 13.13
N LEU A 227 -17.48 -15.43 12.38
CA LEU A 227 -18.74 -14.94 12.93
C LEU A 227 -19.51 -16.01 13.71
N TYR A 228 -19.48 -17.26 13.24
CA TYR A 228 -20.18 -18.38 13.86
C TYR A 228 -19.72 -18.59 15.31
N SER A 229 -18.43 -18.38 15.60
CA SER A 229 -17.88 -18.42 16.96
C SER A 229 -18.51 -17.41 17.93
N TYR A 230 -19.14 -16.35 17.40
CA TYR A 230 -19.86 -15.32 18.15
C TYR A 230 -21.39 -15.50 18.10
N GLY A 231 -21.89 -16.60 17.54
CA GLY A 231 -23.32 -16.83 17.32
C GLY A 231 -23.93 -15.90 16.27
N LEU A 232 -23.10 -15.44 15.33
CA LEU A 232 -23.48 -14.60 14.19
C LEU A 232 -23.39 -15.42 12.90
N GLU A 233 -24.23 -15.10 11.92
CA GLU A 233 -24.24 -15.73 10.61
C GLU A 233 -24.12 -14.64 9.53
N VAL A 234 -23.32 -14.91 8.49
CA VAL A 234 -23.22 -14.03 7.33
C VAL A 234 -24.41 -14.29 6.40
N VAL A 235 -24.98 -13.21 5.87
CA VAL A 235 -26.03 -13.26 4.85
C VAL A 235 -25.54 -12.52 3.63
N ILE A 236 -25.48 -13.22 2.50
CA ILE A 236 -25.20 -12.62 1.19
C ILE A 236 -26.52 -12.35 0.49
N ASP A 237 -26.74 -11.09 0.11
CA ASP A 237 -27.81 -10.71 -0.80
C ASP A 237 -27.20 -10.56 -2.21
N GLU A 238 -27.36 -11.60 -3.03
CA GLU A 238 -26.80 -11.67 -4.39
C GLU A 238 -27.39 -10.61 -5.33
N PHE A 239 -28.64 -10.19 -5.11
CA PHE A 239 -29.32 -9.22 -5.97
C PHE A 239 -28.78 -7.81 -5.76
N THR A 240 -28.52 -7.44 -4.50
CA THR A 240 -28.02 -6.11 -4.12
C THR A 240 -26.50 -6.07 -3.97
N ASN A 241 -25.82 -7.21 -4.07
CA ASN A 241 -24.39 -7.38 -3.80
C ASN A 241 -24.01 -6.82 -2.41
N SER A 242 -24.87 -7.08 -1.42
CA SER A 242 -24.67 -6.63 -0.05
C SER A 242 -24.39 -7.81 0.88
N VAL A 243 -23.55 -7.56 1.88
CA VAL A 243 -23.23 -8.51 2.94
C VAL A 243 -23.86 -7.98 4.23
N LYS A 244 -24.70 -8.79 4.84
CA LYS A 244 -25.35 -8.52 6.12
C LYS A 244 -24.93 -9.57 7.15
N ILE A 245 -25.19 -9.26 8.40
CA ILE A 245 -24.96 -10.19 9.50
C ILE A 245 -26.27 -10.41 10.21
N GLN A 246 -26.57 -11.64 10.59
CA GLN A 246 -27.76 -11.97 11.36
C GLN A 246 -27.42 -12.73 12.63
N ARG A 247 -28.35 -12.69 13.58
CA ARG A 247 -28.32 -13.55 14.77
C ARG A 247 -29.71 -14.08 15.06
N LYS A 248 -29.75 -15.30 15.61
CA LYS A 248 -30.99 -15.96 16.00
C LYS A 248 -31.19 -15.92 17.52
N ILE A 249 -32.33 -15.40 17.95
CA ILE A 249 -32.74 -15.38 19.36
C ILE A 249 -34.08 -16.11 19.47
N GLY A 250 -34.02 -17.39 19.83
CA GLY A 250 -35.19 -18.29 19.82
C GLY A 250 -35.77 -18.44 18.41
N ARG A 251 -36.97 -17.89 18.17
CA ARG A 251 -37.62 -17.85 16.85
C ARG A 251 -37.49 -16.51 16.13
N LYS A 252 -36.81 -15.52 16.72
CA LYS A 252 -36.59 -14.20 16.11
C LYS A 252 -35.24 -14.17 15.40
N ILE A 253 -35.22 -13.59 14.20
CA ILE A 253 -34.00 -13.29 13.44
C ILE A 253 -33.84 -11.77 13.45
N ASN A 254 -32.66 -11.30 13.84
CA ASN A 254 -32.31 -9.89 13.82
C ASN A 254 -31.12 -9.69 12.88
N GLU A 255 -31.27 -8.79 11.90
CA GLU A 255 -30.18 -8.32 11.06
C GLU A 255 -29.38 -7.23 11.79
N LEU A 256 -28.07 -7.24 11.58
CA LEU A 256 -27.09 -6.29 12.07
C LEU A 256 -26.28 -5.80 10.86
N PRO A 257 -26.14 -4.47 10.68
CA PRO A 257 -25.17 -3.92 9.76
C PRO A 257 -23.75 -4.38 10.07
N PHE A 258 -22.93 -4.60 9.03
CA PHE A 258 -21.54 -5.07 9.19
C PHE A 258 -20.70 -4.10 10.03
N ASP A 259 -20.93 -2.79 9.91
CA ASP A 259 -20.19 -1.76 10.65
C ASP A 259 -20.37 -1.86 12.18
N LEU A 260 -21.37 -2.62 12.65
CA LEU A 260 -21.59 -2.89 14.08
C LEU A 260 -20.75 -4.05 14.64
N ILE A 261 -20.00 -4.80 13.83
CA ILE A 261 -19.07 -5.82 14.36
C ILE A 261 -17.84 -5.17 14.98
N ALA A 262 -17.12 -5.93 15.81
CA ALA A 262 -15.90 -5.46 16.47
C ALA A 262 -14.84 -5.02 15.44
N ASP A 263 -14.12 -3.92 15.75
CA ASP A 263 -13.09 -3.34 14.87
C ASP A 263 -12.02 -4.36 14.45
N THR A 264 -11.56 -5.17 15.42
CA THR A 264 -10.60 -6.25 15.16
C THR A 264 -11.07 -7.26 14.11
N LEU A 265 -12.38 -7.55 14.03
CA LEU A 265 -12.93 -8.48 13.04
C LEU A 265 -13.00 -7.81 11.67
N GLN A 266 -13.49 -6.57 11.60
CA GLN A 266 -13.54 -5.79 10.35
C GLN A 266 -12.15 -5.68 9.72
N ARG A 267 -11.14 -5.39 10.55
CA ARG A 267 -9.75 -5.29 10.16
C ARG A 267 -9.17 -6.61 9.65
N LEU A 268 -9.43 -7.72 10.36
CA LEU A 268 -9.02 -9.06 9.92
C LEU A 268 -9.62 -9.39 8.55
N ILE A 269 -10.93 -9.15 8.38
CA ILE A 269 -11.65 -9.39 7.11
C ILE A 269 -11.07 -8.53 6.00
N PHE A 270 -10.80 -7.25 6.26
CA PHE A 270 -10.23 -6.33 5.29
C PHE A 270 -8.86 -6.79 4.79
N PHE A 271 -7.93 -7.14 5.68
CA PHE A 271 -6.61 -7.59 5.27
C PHE A 271 -6.63 -9.00 4.65
N ASN A 272 -7.49 -9.90 5.11
CA ASN A 272 -7.70 -11.20 4.45
C ASN A 272 -8.24 -11.01 3.03
N ALA A 273 -9.20 -10.11 2.84
CA ALA A 273 -9.70 -9.74 1.52
C ALA A 273 -8.59 -9.16 0.64
N ALA A 274 -7.75 -8.26 1.17
CA ALA A 274 -6.62 -7.70 0.45
C ALA A 274 -5.63 -8.79 -0.01
N ILE A 275 -5.31 -9.75 0.86
CA ILE A 275 -4.39 -10.85 0.58
C ILE A 275 -4.98 -11.79 -0.48
N GLN A 276 -6.17 -12.33 -0.24
CA GLN A 276 -6.74 -13.42 -1.05
C GLN A 276 -7.24 -12.95 -2.42
N SER A 277 -7.69 -11.69 -2.53
CA SER A 277 -8.21 -11.16 -3.78
C SER A 277 -7.12 -10.66 -4.74
N ASN A 278 -5.88 -10.53 -4.27
CA ASN A 278 -4.74 -10.14 -5.10
C ASN A 278 -3.87 -11.34 -5.48
N LYS A 279 -3.31 -11.29 -6.69
CA LYS A 279 -2.31 -12.25 -7.18
C LYS A 279 -1.23 -11.48 -7.93
N LYS A 280 0.04 -11.84 -7.71
CA LYS A 280 1.21 -11.19 -8.34
C LYS A 280 1.28 -9.69 -8.05
N ALA A 281 0.85 -9.30 -6.85
CA ALA A 281 0.85 -7.92 -6.39
C ALA A 281 1.94 -7.68 -5.34
N VAL A 282 2.31 -6.42 -5.16
CA VAL A 282 3.08 -5.92 -4.04
C VAL A 282 2.12 -5.23 -3.07
N LEU A 283 1.86 -5.86 -1.94
CA LEU A 283 0.94 -5.38 -0.91
C LEU A 283 1.70 -4.61 0.17
N LEU A 284 1.27 -3.36 0.41
CA LEU A 284 1.88 -2.49 1.42
C LEU A 284 0.92 -2.34 2.61
N PHE A 285 1.37 -2.79 3.78
CA PHE A 285 0.63 -2.78 5.04
C PHE A 285 1.40 -1.98 6.09
N GLU A 286 0.71 -1.04 6.73
CA GLU A 286 1.23 -0.25 7.83
C GLU A 286 0.36 -0.51 9.06
N GLU A 287 0.97 -1.05 10.11
CA GLU A 287 0.32 -1.50 11.35
C GLU A 287 -0.99 -2.29 11.09
N PRO A 288 -0.96 -3.33 10.25
CA PRO A 288 -2.18 -4.08 9.93
C PRO A 288 -2.80 -4.76 11.16
N GLU A 289 -2.02 -4.97 12.22
CA GLU A 289 -2.42 -5.55 13.50
C GLU A 289 -3.04 -4.57 14.51
N SER A 290 -3.02 -3.26 14.24
CA SER A 290 -3.50 -2.26 15.19
C SER A 290 -4.93 -2.55 15.67
N HIS A 291 -5.20 -2.35 16.95
CA HIS A 291 -6.48 -2.66 17.59
C HIS A 291 -6.97 -4.13 17.44
N SER A 292 -6.06 -5.08 17.19
CA SER A 292 -6.41 -6.50 17.01
C SER A 292 -6.07 -7.39 18.20
N PHE A 293 -6.90 -8.42 18.42
CA PHE A 293 -6.66 -9.46 19.43
C PHE A 293 -5.52 -10.40 18.98
N PRO A 294 -4.56 -10.81 19.85
CA PRO A 294 -3.34 -11.50 19.40
C PRO A 294 -3.54 -12.77 18.54
N PRO A 295 -4.50 -13.65 18.80
CA PRO A 295 -4.79 -14.77 17.89
C PRO A 295 -5.15 -14.34 16.45
N TYR A 296 -5.78 -13.18 16.26
CA TYR A 296 -6.06 -12.64 14.93
C TYR A 296 -4.83 -12.02 14.27
N VAL A 297 -3.92 -11.47 15.07
CA VAL A 297 -2.59 -11.03 14.60
C VAL A 297 -1.80 -12.23 14.06
N ALA A 298 -1.80 -13.34 14.81
CA ALA A 298 -1.16 -14.58 14.37
C ALA A 298 -1.82 -15.13 13.09
N ALA A 299 -3.16 -15.16 13.04
CA ALA A 299 -3.89 -15.58 11.84
C ALA A 299 -3.52 -14.73 10.60
N LEU A 300 -3.41 -13.40 10.76
CA LEU A 300 -2.97 -12.51 9.69
C LEU A 300 -1.54 -12.82 9.22
N ALA A 301 -0.59 -12.98 10.15
CA ALA A 301 0.79 -13.34 9.81
C ALA A 301 0.86 -14.69 9.09
N GLN A 302 0.05 -15.66 9.50
CA GLN A 302 -0.06 -16.95 8.81
C GLN A 302 -0.60 -16.77 7.39
N LYS A 303 -1.61 -15.92 7.17
CA LYS A 303 -2.12 -15.63 5.81
C LYS A 303 -1.04 -15.02 4.91
N ILE A 304 -0.23 -14.10 5.44
CA ILE A 304 0.91 -13.51 4.71
C ILE A 304 1.98 -14.58 4.40
N THR A 305 2.31 -15.39 5.40
CA THR A 305 3.35 -16.42 5.30
C THR A 305 3.01 -17.47 4.25
N HIS A 306 1.78 -17.99 4.29
CA HIS A 306 1.32 -19.07 3.43
C HIS A 306 0.91 -18.60 2.02
N ASP A 307 0.97 -17.29 1.72
CA ASP A 307 0.70 -16.79 0.37
C ASP A 307 1.99 -16.70 -0.46
N PRO A 308 2.17 -17.57 -1.48
CA PRO A 308 3.31 -17.50 -2.39
C PRO A 308 3.07 -16.53 -3.56
N HIS A 309 1.86 -15.98 -3.71
CA HIS A 309 1.47 -15.26 -4.91
C HIS A 309 1.77 -13.76 -4.86
N ASN A 310 1.86 -13.18 -3.66
CA ASN A 310 2.12 -11.76 -3.49
C ASN A 310 3.45 -11.49 -2.76
N GLN A 311 3.91 -10.26 -2.90
CA GLN A 311 5.07 -9.72 -2.23
C GLN A 311 4.60 -8.69 -1.18
N TYR A 312 5.20 -8.66 0.00
CA TYR A 312 4.67 -7.92 1.16
C TYR A 312 5.66 -6.91 1.72
N PHE A 313 5.25 -5.66 1.90
CA PHE A 313 5.95 -4.71 2.78
C PHE A 313 5.06 -4.46 4.00
N VAL A 314 5.56 -4.82 5.18
CA VAL A 314 4.83 -4.73 6.45
C VAL A 314 5.62 -3.85 7.40
N ALA A 315 5.11 -2.68 7.75
CA ALA A 315 5.62 -1.90 8.88
C ALA A 315 4.81 -2.25 10.12
N THR A 316 5.49 -2.58 11.22
CA THR A 316 4.84 -3.03 12.45
C THR A 316 5.64 -2.65 13.70
N HIS A 317 4.91 -2.36 14.77
CA HIS A 317 5.46 -2.22 16.13
C HIS A 317 4.97 -3.35 17.05
N SER A 318 4.40 -4.42 16.49
CA SER A 318 3.87 -5.55 17.25
C SER A 318 4.87 -6.69 17.31
N PRO A 319 5.31 -7.08 18.53
CA PRO A 319 6.20 -8.22 18.66
C PRO A 319 5.53 -9.52 18.22
N TYR A 320 4.21 -9.63 18.38
CA TYR A 320 3.44 -10.81 18.00
C TYR A 320 3.38 -10.99 16.47
N LEU A 321 3.18 -9.91 15.72
CA LEU A 321 3.18 -9.99 14.25
C LEU A 321 4.59 -10.29 13.74
N LEU A 322 5.59 -9.61 14.32
CA LEU A 322 6.98 -9.80 13.96
C LEU A 322 7.45 -11.24 14.19
N SER A 323 7.22 -11.80 15.39
CA SER A 323 7.66 -13.15 15.70
C SER A 323 7.00 -14.18 14.80
N GLU A 324 5.68 -14.10 14.60
CA GLU A 324 4.94 -15.06 13.77
C GLU A 324 5.40 -15.02 12.30
N LEU A 325 5.70 -13.83 11.76
CA LEU A 325 6.25 -13.69 10.40
C LEU A 325 7.68 -14.23 10.29
N LEU A 326 8.50 -14.11 11.33
CA LEU A 326 9.89 -14.57 11.30
C LEU A 326 10.01 -16.08 11.54
N GLU A 327 9.25 -16.63 12.48
CA GLU A 327 9.34 -18.06 12.86
C GLU A 327 8.82 -19.00 11.78
N ASN A 328 7.82 -18.58 11.01
CA ASN A 328 7.16 -19.43 10.01
C ASN A 328 7.73 -19.29 8.58
N ASN A 329 8.80 -18.53 8.38
CA ASN A 329 9.41 -18.34 7.06
C ASN A 329 10.90 -18.69 7.06
N SER A 330 11.39 -19.16 5.90
CA SER A 330 12.83 -19.28 5.69
C SER A 330 13.47 -17.89 5.68
N TYR A 331 14.73 -17.79 6.14
CA TYR A 331 15.52 -16.58 6.00
C TYR A 331 15.61 -16.13 4.54
N ASP A 332 15.54 -17.02 3.56
CA ASP A 332 15.56 -16.68 2.13
C ASP A 332 14.31 -15.92 1.64
N ASP A 333 13.20 -16.03 2.36
CA ASP A 333 11.91 -15.42 2.00
C ASP A 333 11.69 -14.05 2.65
N VAL A 334 12.43 -13.73 3.73
CA VAL A 334 12.20 -12.54 4.56
C VAL A 334 13.41 -11.60 4.58
N ASN A 335 13.16 -10.31 4.41
CA ASN A 335 14.06 -9.27 4.88
C ASN A 335 13.46 -8.61 6.12
N LEU A 336 14.23 -8.55 7.20
CA LEU A 336 13.94 -7.69 8.33
C LEU A 336 14.80 -6.43 8.21
N PHE A 337 14.17 -5.27 8.10
CA PHE A 337 14.84 -3.99 8.03
C PHE A 337 14.69 -3.24 9.35
N TYR A 338 15.81 -2.85 9.92
CA TYR A 338 15.86 -1.88 10.99
C TYR A 338 15.92 -0.46 10.40
N CYS A 339 14.97 0.36 10.81
CA CYS A 339 14.76 1.72 10.38
C CYS A 339 15.08 2.68 11.53
N ASP A 340 15.91 3.68 11.25
CA ASP A 340 16.28 4.70 12.25
C ASP A 340 16.35 6.10 11.61
N TYR A 341 16.48 7.12 12.46
CA TYR A 341 16.56 8.52 12.09
C TYR A 341 17.79 9.17 12.72
N VAL A 342 18.88 9.23 11.96
CA VAL A 342 20.19 9.74 12.40
C VAL A 342 20.56 10.96 11.57
N ASP A 343 21.11 12.01 12.18
CA ASP A 343 21.53 13.24 11.50
C ASP A 343 20.48 13.83 10.55
N HIS A 344 19.22 13.80 10.99
CA HIS A 344 18.06 14.27 10.25
C HIS A 344 17.72 13.50 8.95
N LYS A 345 18.22 12.28 8.79
CA LYS A 345 18.00 11.42 7.64
C LYS A 345 17.57 10.02 8.07
N THR A 346 16.67 9.44 7.29
CA THR A 346 16.27 8.04 7.44
C THR A 346 17.43 7.15 7.04
N THR A 347 17.76 6.21 7.91
CA THR A 347 18.70 5.12 7.65
C THR A 347 17.96 3.80 7.73
N VAL A 348 18.27 2.88 6.81
CA VAL A 348 17.65 1.56 6.76
C VAL A 348 18.74 0.52 6.60
N ARG A 349 18.69 -0.52 7.43
CA ARG A 349 19.66 -1.62 7.42
C ARG A 349 18.93 -2.95 7.39
N ALA A 350 19.29 -3.81 6.43
CA ALA A 350 18.84 -5.20 6.46
C ALA A 350 19.59 -5.93 7.59
N LEU A 351 18.85 -6.59 8.47
CA LEU A 351 19.42 -7.40 9.53
C LEU A 351 19.94 -8.74 8.98
N GLU A 352 21.10 -9.17 9.45
CA GLU A 352 21.66 -10.48 9.13
C GLU A 352 20.93 -11.60 9.88
N GLU A 353 21.05 -12.86 9.43
CA GLU A 353 20.40 -14.01 10.06
C GLU A 353 20.69 -14.13 11.57
N ARG A 354 21.93 -13.80 11.97
CA ARG A 354 22.33 -13.79 13.40
C ARG A 354 21.58 -12.74 14.20
N GLU A 355 21.30 -11.59 13.60
CA GLU A 355 20.56 -10.50 14.23
C GLU A 355 19.06 -10.80 14.24
N ILE A 356 18.51 -11.40 13.18
CA ILE A 356 17.13 -11.88 13.16
C ILE A 356 16.94 -12.96 14.25
N SER A 357 17.91 -13.86 14.44
CA SER A 357 17.89 -14.82 15.56
C SER A 357 17.86 -14.12 16.92
N LYS A 358 18.58 -13.00 17.09
CA LYS A 358 18.52 -12.18 18.31
C LYS A 358 17.15 -11.52 18.49
N VAL A 359 16.56 -11.01 17.41
CA VAL A 359 15.18 -10.46 17.40
C VAL A 359 14.19 -11.50 17.94
N LEU A 360 14.26 -12.74 17.44
CA LEU A 360 13.42 -13.84 17.93
C LEU A 360 13.69 -14.17 19.41
N ASN A 361 14.95 -14.16 19.83
CA ASN A 361 15.30 -14.40 21.25
C ASN A 361 14.77 -13.31 22.19
N TYR A 362 14.68 -12.06 21.74
CA TYR A 362 14.06 -10.99 22.52
C TYR A 362 12.53 -11.16 22.64
N GLY A 363 11.89 -11.83 21.67
CA GLY A 363 10.46 -12.08 21.69
C GLY A 363 9.64 -10.81 21.90
N ILE A 364 8.83 -10.78 22.96
CA ILE A 364 7.97 -9.63 23.29
C ILE A 364 8.75 -8.35 23.61
N ASP A 365 10.00 -8.48 24.04
CA ASP A 365 10.82 -7.34 24.47
C ASP A 365 11.66 -6.73 23.35
N VAL A 366 11.53 -7.21 22.10
CA VAL A 366 12.33 -6.75 20.95
C VAL A 366 12.30 -5.23 20.78
N PHE A 367 11.12 -4.60 20.94
CA PHE A 367 10.98 -3.16 20.75
C PHE A 367 11.62 -2.33 21.88
N PHE A 368 11.88 -2.93 23.05
CA PHE A 368 12.67 -2.30 24.13
C PHE A 368 14.18 -2.40 23.89
N ASN A 369 14.61 -3.31 23.01
CA ASN A 369 16.02 -3.62 22.75
C ASN A 369 16.45 -3.25 21.32
N LEU A 370 15.71 -2.34 20.66
CA LEU A 370 16.02 -1.92 19.28
C LEU A 370 17.40 -1.30 19.12
N ASP A 371 17.93 -0.70 20.18
CA ASP A 371 19.23 -0.01 20.17
C ASP A 371 20.40 -0.97 19.89
N ASP A 372 20.22 -2.26 20.15
CA ASP A 372 21.21 -3.29 19.81
C ASP A 372 21.44 -3.44 18.30
N PHE A 373 20.48 -2.97 17.50
CA PHE A 373 20.57 -3.00 16.04
C PHE A 373 21.02 -1.66 15.44
N SER A 374 21.17 -0.62 16.27
CA SER A 374 21.55 0.74 15.85
C SER A 374 23.03 0.87 15.47
N ASN A 375 23.90 -0.01 15.96
CA ASN A 375 25.34 0.10 15.78
C ASN A 375 26.02 -1.26 15.62
N VAL A 376 26.19 -1.71 14.37
CA VAL A 376 27.29 -2.59 13.91
C VAL A 376 27.76 -2.08 12.56
#